data_AF-A0A954I2Y4-F1
#
_entry.id   AF-A0A954I2Y4-F1
#
_cell.length_a   1.000
_cell.length_b   1.000
_cell.length_c   1.000
_cell.angle_alpha   90.00
_cell.angle_beta   90.00
_cell.angle_gamma   90.00
#
_symmetry.space_group_name_H-M   'P 1'
#
loop_
_entity.id
_entity.type
_entity.pdbx_description
1 polymer ?
#
loop_
_entity_poly.entity_id
_entity_poly.type
_entity_poly.pdbx_seq_one_letter_code
_entity_poly.pdbx_strand_id
1 'polypeptide(L)'
;MSAVPLSTREAARRLGITVTTLYDWLGLSNAGQLVIHGEPVTIEYYQSGPRGQGRITIDAAEVTRLRELMRVRPQAQRKRLRPRQLPSFPGITVPLGRPDPL
;
A
#
# COMPACT_ATOMS: atom_id res chain seq x y z
N MET A 1 -18.92 -15.90 11.78
CA MET A 1 -19.71 -16.24 10.58
C MET A 1 -18.72 -16.71 9.53
N SER A 2 -18.62 -18.02 9.30
CA SER A 2 -17.67 -18.63 8.37
C SER A 2 -18.14 -18.40 6.93
N ALA A 3 -17.45 -17.52 6.21
CA ALA A 3 -17.70 -17.30 4.80
C ALA A 3 -16.98 -18.37 3.97
N VAL A 4 -17.50 -18.62 2.77
CA VAL A 4 -17.00 -19.66 1.87
C VAL A 4 -15.53 -19.37 1.51
N PRO A 5 -14.60 -20.33 1.67
CA PRO A 5 -13.20 -20.15 1.27
C PRO A 5 -13.09 -19.94 -0.24
N LEU A 6 -12.35 -18.91 -0.63
CA LEU A 6 -12.13 -18.52 -2.03
C LEU A 6 -10.81 -19.09 -2.54
N SER A 7 -10.78 -19.52 -3.79
CA SER A 7 -9.51 -19.83 -4.46
C SER A 7 -8.67 -18.57 -4.67
N THR A 8 -7.36 -18.71 -4.82
CA THR A 8 -6.45 -17.58 -5.13
C THR A 8 -6.91 -16.79 -6.36
N ARG A 9 -7.40 -17.46 -7.40
CA ARG A 9 -7.92 -16.80 -8.60
C ARG A 9 -9.14 -15.93 -8.31
N GLU A 10 -10.05 -16.43 -7.51
CA GLU A 10 -11.28 -15.72 -7.14
C GLU A 10 -10.98 -14.55 -6.19
N ALA A 11 -10.07 -14.74 -5.23
CA ALA A 11 -9.60 -13.69 -4.34
C ALA A 11 -8.92 -12.55 -5.12
N ALA A 12 -7.99 -12.86 -6.03
CA ALA A 12 -7.31 -11.87 -6.86
C ALA A 12 -8.31 -11.06 -7.71
N ARG A 13 -9.29 -11.74 -8.32
CA ARG A 13 -10.38 -11.11 -9.09
C ARG A 13 -11.17 -10.11 -8.25
N ARG A 14 -11.48 -10.44 -6.99
CA ARG A 14 -12.25 -9.56 -6.08
C ARG A 14 -11.43 -8.37 -5.56
N LEU A 15 -10.13 -8.56 -5.38
CA LEU A 15 -9.20 -7.48 -5.01
C LEU A 15 -8.87 -6.56 -6.19
N GLY A 16 -9.13 -6.99 -7.43
CA GLY A 16 -8.79 -6.22 -8.63
C GLY A 16 -7.30 -6.25 -8.96
N ILE A 17 -6.59 -7.31 -8.55
CA ILE A 17 -5.16 -7.52 -8.81
C ILE A 17 -4.93 -8.79 -9.63
N THR A 18 -3.74 -8.93 -10.18
CA THR A 18 -3.37 -10.17 -10.88
C THR A 18 -3.14 -11.32 -9.89
N VAL A 19 -3.32 -12.55 -10.34
CA VAL A 19 -3.07 -13.74 -9.51
C VAL A 19 -1.60 -13.82 -9.10
N THR A 20 -0.67 -13.43 -9.98
CA THR A 20 0.77 -13.36 -9.68
C THR A 20 1.06 -12.35 -8.59
N THR A 21 0.48 -11.15 -8.65
CA THR A 21 0.58 -10.16 -7.57
C THR A 21 0.08 -10.72 -6.24
N LEU A 22 -1.03 -11.46 -6.25
CA LEU A 22 -1.52 -12.08 -5.02
C LEU A 22 -0.54 -13.14 -4.49
N TYR A 23 0.07 -13.99 -5.34
CA TYR A 23 1.11 -14.93 -4.89
C TYR A 23 2.32 -14.23 -4.31
N ASP A 24 2.77 -13.13 -4.92
CA ASP A 24 3.87 -12.31 -4.40
C ASP A 24 3.52 -11.76 -3.02
N TRP A 25 2.29 -11.26 -2.85
CA TRP A 25 1.80 -10.76 -1.56
C TRP A 25 1.75 -11.87 -0.50
N LEU A 26 1.32 -13.08 -0.85
CA LEU A 26 1.35 -14.21 0.08
C LEU A 26 2.78 -14.55 0.51
N GLY A 27 3.73 -14.52 -0.43
CA GLY A 27 5.16 -14.71 -0.14
C GLY A 27 5.72 -13.64 0.80
N LEU A 28 5.48 -12.36 0.48
CA LEU A 28 5.90 -11.22 1.30
C LEU A 28 5.24 -11.22 2.68
N SER A 29 3.95 -11.59 2.76
CA SER A 29 3.24 -11.70 4.01
C SER A 29 3.85 -12.80 4.88
N ASN A 30 4.20 -13.95 4.31
CA ASN A 30 4.82 -15.05 5.06
C ASN A 30 6.22 -14.66 5.58
N ALA A 31 6.93 -13.79 4.85
CA ALA A 31 8.21 -13.21 5.28
C ALA A 31 8.06 -12.02 6.25
N GLY A 32 6.83 -11.57 6.56
CA GLY A 32 6.60 -10.39 7.39
C GLY A 32 6.96 -9.06 6.72
N GLN A 33 7.05 -9.03 5.38
CA GLN A 33 7.50 -7.90 4.57
C GLN A 33 6.39 -7.21 3.79
N LEU A 34 5.17 -7.78 3.78
CA LEU A 34 4.06 -7.16 3.07
C LEU A 34 3.63 -5.88 3.77
N VAL A 35 3.66 -4.78 3.03
CA VAL A 35 3.23 -3.46 3.47
C VAL A 35 2.22 -2.92 2.47
N ILE A 36 1.06 -2.50 2.96
CA ILE A 36 0.02 -1.83 2.15
C ILE A 36 -0.13 -0.41 2.68
N HIS A 37 0.13 0.59 1.82
CA HIS A 37 0.08 2.02 2.19
C HIS A 37 0.90 2.41 3.44
N GLY A 38 2.01 1.73 3.68
CA GLY A 38 2.89 2.00 4.83
C GLY A 38 2.52 1.23 6.10
N GLU A 39 1.44 0.45 6.09
CA GLU A 39 1.06 -0.42 7.20
C GLU A 39 1.51 -1.87 6.95
N PRO A 40 2.19 -2.52 7.90
CA PRO A 40 2.49 -3.95 7.81
C PRO A 40 1.20 -4.77 7.79
N VAL A 41 1.09 -5.70 6.84
CA VAL A 41 -0.11 -6.52 6.66
C VAL A 41 0.27 -8.00 6.63
N THR A 42 -0.35 -8.78 7.49
CA THR A 42 -0.35 -10.25 7.41
C THR A 42 -1.62 -10.71 6.70
N ILE A 43 -1.52 -11.65 5.77
CA ILE A 43 -2.64 -12.30 5.08
C ILE A 43 -2.88 -13.66 5.70
N GLU A 44 -4.10 -13.91 6.16
CA GLU A 44 -4.54 -15.23 6.60
C GLU A 44 -5.00 -16.07 5.40
N TYR A 45 -4.34 -17.20 5.18
CA TYR A 45 -4.69 -18.14 4.12
C TYR A 45 -4.44 -19.57 4.55
N TYR A 46 -5.12 -20.49 3.87
CA TYR A 46 -5.00 -21.91 4.10
C TYR A 46 -4.37 -22.58 2.89
N GLN A 47 -3.42 -23.48 3.15
CA GLN A 47 -2.83 -24.31 2.11
C GLN A 47 -3.19 -25.76 2.37
N SER A 48 -3.86 -26.37 1.40
CA SER A 48 -4.25 -27.78 1.42
C SER A 48 -3.21 -28.65 0.69
N GLY A 49 -3.28 -29.98 0.86
CA GLY A 49 -2.49 -30.95 0.10
C GLY A 49 -1.23 -31.47 0.81
N PRO A 50 -0.70 -32.64 0.38
CA PRO A 50 0.50 -33.21 0.98
C PRO A 50 1.71 -32.30 0.75
N ARG A 51 2.50 -32.06 1.81
CA ARG A 51 3.75 -31.28 1.79
C ARG A 51 3.61 -29.82 1.29
N GLY A 52 2.43 -29.21 1.41
CA GLY A 52 2.23 -27.82 1.00
C GLY A 52 2.25 -27.60 -0.52
N GLN A 53 1.91 -28.61 -1.33
CA GLN A 53 1.81 -28.47 -2.79
C GLN A 53 0.39 -28.28 -3.30
N GLY A 54 -0.62 -28.34 -2.43
CA GLY A 54 -2.01 -28.27 -2.86
C GLY A 54 -2.54 -26.83 -2.94
N ARG A 55 -3.86 -26.72 -2.92
CA ARG A 55 -4.56 -25.47 -3.25
C ARG A 55 -4.48 -24.48 -2.09
N ILE A 56 -4.24 -23.22 -2.43
CA ILE A 56 -4.38 -22.10 -1.51
C ILE A 56 -5.81 -21.59 -1.56
N THR A 57 -6.39 -21.38 -0.38
CA THR A 57 -7.70 -20.76 -0.20
C THR A 57 -7.63 -19.64 0.84
N ILE A 58 -8.40 -18.59 0.61
CA ILE A 58 -8.44 -17.39 1.45
C ILE A 58 -9.88 -17.16 1.87
N ASP A 59 -10.12 -16.80 3.13
CA ASP A 59 -11.48 -16.46 3.59
C ASP A 59 -12.00 -15.22 2.82
N ALA A 60 -13.29 -15.22 2.48
CA ALA A 60 -13.91 -14.05 1.87
C ALA A 60 -13.92 -12.82 2.80
N ALA A 61 -13.97 -13.03 4.12
CA ALA A 61 -13.83 -11.95 5.09
C ALA A 61 -12.44 -11.31 5.00
N GLU A 62 -11.41 -12.13 4.81
CA GLU A 62 -10.03 -11.66 4.67
C GLU A 62 -9.83 -10.88 3.37
N VAL A 63 -10.39 -11.35 2.26
CA VAL A 63 -10.40 -10.61 0.99
C VAL A 63 -11.10 -9.26 1.15
N THR A 64 -12.16 -9.19 1.96
CA THR A 64 -12.87 -7.93 2.23
C THR A 64 -12.00 -6.98 3.07
N ARG A 65 -11.31 -7.49 4.10
CA ARG A 65 -10.36 -6.72 4.91
C ARG A 65 -9.23 -6.13 4.05
N LEU A 66 -8.62 -6.95 3.19
CA LEU A 66 -7.57 -6.50 2.27
C LEU A 66 -8.08 -5.44 1.30
N ARG A 67 -9.30 -5.59 0.79
CA ARG A 67 -9.91 -4.58 -0.08
C ARG A 67 -10.10 -3.23 0.63
N GLU A 68 -10.51 -3.24 1.89
CA GLU A 68 -10.62 -2.01 2.68
C GLU A 68 -9.24 -1.40 2.98
N LEU A 69 -8.21 -2.21 3.22
CA LEU A 69 -6.83 -1.71 3.37
C LEU A 69 -6.31 -1.09 2.07
N MET A 70 -6.66 -1.64 0.91
CA MET A 70 -6.29 -1.06 -0.39
C MET A 70 -7.00 0.26 -0.69
N ARG A 71 -8.10 0.56 0.01
CA ARG A 71 -8.97 1.70 -0.28
C ARG A 71 -8.25 3.02 -0.04
N VAL A 72 -7.94 3.71 -1.13
CA VAL A 72 -7.42 5.08 -1.07
C VAL A 72 -8.56 6.03 -0.66
N ARG A 73 -8.38 6.76 0.44
CA ARG A 73 -9.14 7.97 0.71
C ARG A 73 -8.36 9.14 0.11
N PRO A 74 -8.78 9.72 -1.02
CA PRO A 74 -8.07 10.85 -1.61
C PRO A 74 -8.02 11.97 -0.57
N GLN A 75 -6.84 12.24 -0.04
CA GLN A 75 -6.63 13.40 0.83
C GLN A 75 -6.82 14.64 -0.02
N ALA A 76 -7.64 15.59 0.46
CA ALA A 76 -7.76 16.89 -0.18
C ALA A 76 -6.35 17.45 -0.41
N GLN A 77 -6.06 17.81 -1.66
CA GLN A 77 -4.77 18.39 -2.06
C GLN A 77 -4.34 19.41 -1.01
N ARG A 78 -3.26 19.13 -0.27
CA ARG A 78 -2.70 20.09 0.68
C ARG A 78 -2.44 21.36 -0.12
N LYS A 79 -3.21 22.43 0.14
CA LYS A 79 -2.96 23.74 -0.45
C LYS A 79 -1.55 24.11 -0.07
N ARG A 80 -0.64 24.09 -1.05
CA ARG A 80 0.73 24.53 -0.88
C ARG A 80 0.66 25.98 -0.41
N LEU A 81 1.00 26.24 0.84
CA LEU A 81 1.12 27.59 1.35
C LEU A 81 2.15 28.29 0.47
N ARG A 82 1.79 29.45 -0.08
CA ARG A 82 2.77 30.26 -0.82
C ARG A 82 3.94 30.54 0.12
N PRO A 83 5.20 30.41 -0.35
CA PRO A 83 6.35 30.79 0.46
C PRO A 83 6.14 32.24 0.93
N ARG A 84 6.17 32.45 2.24
CA ARG A 84 6.12 33.79 2.81
C ARG A 84 7.47 34.43 2.50
N GLN A 85 7.50 35.41 1.60
CA GLN A 85 8.73 36.15 1.32
C GLN A 85 9.13 36.87 2.60
N LEU A 86 10.20 36.40 3.24
CA LEU A 86 10.82 37.11 4.35
C LEU A 86 11.64 38.27 3.77
N PRO A 87 11.45 39.51 4.25
CA PRO A 87 12.22 40.66 3.74
C PRO A 87 13.70 40.58 4.12
N SER A 88 14.05 39.83 5.16
CA SER A 88 15.44 39.52 5.51
C SER A 88 15.55 38.14 6.14
N PHE A 89 16.70 37.51 5.94
CA PHE A 89 17.06 36.27 6.60
C PHE A 89 17.90 36.61 7.84
N PRO A 90 17.53 36.15 9.04
CA PRO A 90 18.33 36.39 10.23
C PRO A 90 19.72 35.77 10.05
N GLY A 91 20.77 36.59 10.12
CA GLY A 91 22.17 36.19 9.94
C GLY A 91 22.78 36.49 8.56
N ILE A 92 22.00 36.99 7.59
CA ILE A 92 22.54 37.48 6.31
C ILE A 92 22.58 39.01 6.34
N THR A 93 23.77 39.59 6.53
CA THR A 93 24.00 41.04 6.55
C THR A 93 24.44 41.60 5.19
N VAL A 94 24.65 40.74 4.20
CA VAL A 94 25.04 41.12 2.84
C VAL A 94 23.83 41.22 1.92
N PRO A 95 23.78 42.17 0.98
CA PRO A 95 22.73 42.22 -0.01
C PRO A 95 22.76 40.94 -0.86
N LEU A 96 21.64 40.20 -0.86
CA LEU A 96 21.46 39.04 -1.71
C LEU A 96 21.40 39.52 -3.17
N GLY A 97 22.50 39.33 -3.90
CA GLY A 97 22.55 39.62 -5.33
C GLY A 97 21.57 38.72 -6.10
N ARG A 98 20.85 39.29 -7.06
CA ARG A 98 20.16 38.49 -8.08
C ARG A 98 21.20 38.09 -9.13
N PRO A 99 21.25 36.82 -9.57
CA PRO A 99 22.09 36.47 -10.71
C PRO A 99 21.61 37.28 -11.93
N ASP A 100 22.55 37.88 -12.65
CA ASP A 100 22.24 38.58 -13.90
C ASP A 100 21.64 37.58 -14.90
N PRO A 101 20.54 37.94 -15.57
CA PRO A 101 19.98 37.10 -16.62
C PRO A 101 20.97 37.04 -17.79
N LEU A 102 21.33 35.80 -18.19
CA LEU A 102 22.06 35.50 -19.42
C LEU A 102 21.32 35.97 -20.66
#